data_AF-A0A915LV27-F1
#
_entry.id   AF-A0A915LV27-F1
#
_cell.length_a   1.000
_cell.length_b   1.000
_cell.length_c   1.000
_cell.angle_alpha   90.00
_cell.angle_beta   90.00
_cell.angle_gamma   90.00
#
_symmetry.space_group_name_H-M   'P 1'
#
loop_
_entity.id
_entity.type
_entity.pdbx_description
1 polymer ?
#
loop_
_entity_poly.entity_id
_entity_poly.type
_entity_poly.pdbx_seq_one_letter_code
_entity_poly.pdbx_strand_id
1 'polypeptide(L)'
;TKVAKDFLAYAAYLEEKLDLIVERRKELKFLHRYDQIDRPLKHKCAHLYRICAARFKKMEYHNKEIAFLHNAKMRKLCSQAYTRLLQIYAHIPENHVRAARFEFFDNNSAENARTLILMGLRKFPQYIPLWVTHFKIELRYVARLLERREFLIRTDDRSSHLHSKNNEEIKKSFDPINTGDDEFLKLSLAKVVFEMAVKTIRERGQKAGLIRQFIKIAEDCGEFTKDLVLSMREYMSIYGLELEEEIDQMEVPNEELFEIDTKRMGIDEIKREEENIVKVERKSVLDGFNPDDPEIKKLLEKATLTEDYDSKPLDEVLKRSKTQEKKIRKSQNSKTAGESWFGLPASEMDEEKRRDLELIQMRNILDPKQHYKKSDRNVLPKYFQ
;
A
#
# COMPACT_ATOMS: atom_id res chain seq x y z
N THR A 1 -34.26 -18.05 -5.01
CA THR A 1 -33.22 -17.16 -4.43
C THR A 1 -31.89 -17.46 -5.12
N LYS A 2 -31.16 -16.46 -5.62
CA LYS A 2 -29.90 -16.70 -6.35
C LYS A 2 -28.83 -17.29 -5.43
N VAL A 3 -28.24 -18.42 -5.81
CA VAL A 3 -27.24 -19.15 -5.01
C VAL A 3 -25.83 -18.64 -5.35
N ALA A 4 -24.87 -18.77 -4.42
CA ALA A 4 -23.48 -18.35 -4.65
C ALA A 4 -22.85 -18.98 -5.90
N LYS A 5 -23.21 -20.24 -6.18
CA LYS A 5 -22.78 -20.99 -7.37
C LYS A 5 -23.19 -20.28 -8.66
N ASP A 6 -24.38 -19.66 -8.71
CA ASP A 6 -24.86 -18.95 -9.90
C ASP A 6 -24.00 -17.72 -10.21
N PHE A 7 -23.55 -17.01 -9.17
CA PHE A 7 -22.65 -15.86 -9.33
C PHE A 7 -21.29 -16.29 -9.85
N LEU A 8 -20.72 -17.35 -9.28
CA LEU A 8 -19.43 -17.87 -9.70
C LEU A 8 -19.47 -18.46 -11.11
N ALA A 9 -20.50 -19.23 -11.45
CA ALA A 9 -20.68 -19.79 -12.79
C ALA A 9 -20.82 -18.68 -13.84
N TYR A 10 -21.59 -17.63 -13.51
CA TYR A 10 -21.73 -16.50 -14.42
C TYR A 10 -20.44 -15.69 -14.55
N ALA A 11 -19.68 -15.51 -13.46
CA ALA A 11 -18.38 -14.85 -13.51
C ALA A 11 -17.37 -15.64 -14.35
N ALA A 12 -17.27 -16.96 -14.15
CA ALA A 12 -16.42 -17.86 -14.92
C ALA A 12 -16.77 -17.82 -16.42
N TYR A 13 -18.05 -17.90 -16.78
CA TYR A 13 -18.49 -17.75 -18.17
C TYR A 13 -18.05 -16.42 -18.80
N LEU A 14 -18.13 -15.31 -18.05
CA LEU A 14 -17.69 -14.01 -18.55
C LEU A 14 -16.16 -13.90 -18.64
N GLU A 15 -15.41 -14.60 -17.78
CA GLU A 15 -13.95 -14.71 -17.87
C GLU A 15 -13.54 -15.48 -19.12
N GLU A 16 -14.06 -16.67 -19.34
CA GLU A 16 -13.80 -17.47 -20.55
C GLU A 16 -14.09 -16.65 -21.81
N LYS A 17 -15.22 -15.92 -21.83
CA LYS A 17 -15.56 -15.03 -22.94
C LYS A 17 -14.57 -13.88 -23.10
N LEU A 18 -14.08 -13.31 -22.01
CA LEU A 18 -13.07 -12.24 -22.05
C LEU A 18 -11.75 -12.77 -22.61
N ASP A 19 -11.33 -13.97 -22.20
CA ASP A 19 -10.10 -14.61 -22.67
C ASP A 19 -10.15 -14.90 -24.17
N LEU A 20 -11.28 -15.43 -24.67
CA LEU A 20 -11.50 -15.62 -26.11
C LEU A 20 -11.42 -14.30 -26.91
N ILE A 21 -11.95 -13.20 -26.36
CA ILE A 21 -11.84 -11.88 -26.99
C ILE A 21 -10.39 -11.41 -27.02
N VAL A 22 -9.66 -11.60 -25.91
CA VAL A 22 -8.25 -11.22 -25.81
C VAL A 22 -7.38 -12.02 -26.78
N GLU A 23 -7.59 -13.33 -26.90
CA GLU A 23 -6.90 -14.19 -27.87
C GLU A 23 -7.18 -13.75 -29.31
N ARG A 24 -8.46 -13.59 -29.67
CA ARG A 24 -8.85 -13.11 -31.00
C ARG A 24 -8.22 -11.76 -31.35
N ARG A 25 -8.13 -10.83 -30.39
CA ARG A 25 -7.51 -9.52 -30.61
C ARG A 25 -5.99 -9.61 -30.79
N LYS A 26 -5.33 -10.56 -30.13
CA LYS A 26 -3.89 -10.83 -30.29
C LYS A 26 -3.61 -11.37 -31.69
N GLU A 27 -4.41 -12.33 -32.16
CA GLU A 27 -4.28 -12.92 -33.49
C GLU A 27 -4.51 -11.90 -34.61
N LEU A 28 -5.61 -11.14 -34.51
CA LEU A 28 -5.99 -10.14 -35.52
C LEU A 28 -5.21 -8.81 -35.39
N LYS A 29 -4.39 -8.65 -34.34
CA LYS A 29 -3.68 -7.40 -33.99
C LYS A 29 -4.59 -6.16 -34.02
N PHE A 30 -5.81 -6.31 -33.49
CA PHE A 30 -6.87 -5.29 -33.62
C PHE A 30 -7.45 -4.87 -32.26
N LEU A 31 -7.18 -3.61 -31.88
CA LEU A 31 -7.53 -3.05 -30.55
C LEU A 31 -8.75 -2.13 -30.55
N HIS A 32 -9.46 -1.99 -31.68
CA HIS A 32 -10.61 -1.09 -31.77
C HIS A 32 -11.69 -1.43 -30.72
N ARG A 33 -12.26 -0.38 -30.12
CA ARG A 33 -13.33 -0.46 -29.09
C ARG A 33 -12.99 -1.27 -27.84
N TYR A 34 -11.71 -1.44 -27.50
CA TYR A 34 -11.30 -2.08 -26.24
C TYR A 34 -11.99 -1.45 -25.01
N ASP A 35 -12.07 -0.12 -24.96
CA ASP A 35 -12.74 0.60 -23.87
C ASP A 35 -14.26 0.40 -23.81
N GLN A 36 -14.90 -0.06 -24.89
CA GLN A 36 -16.35 -0.24 -24.97
C GLN A 36 -16.76 -1.71 -24.76
N ILE A 37 -15.85 -2.67 -24.96
CA ILE A 37 -16.17 -4.10 -24.92
C ILE A 37 -15.45 -4.77 -23.75
N ASP A 38 -14.12 -4.85 -23.84
CA ASP A 38 -13.26 -5.59 -22.92
C ASP A 38 -13.29 -4.96 -21.54
N ARG A 39 -13.16 -3.63 -21.48
CA ARG A 39 -13.13 -2.90 -20.21
C ARG A 39 -14.45 -3.02 -19.43
N PRO A 40 -15.64 -2.80 -20.02
CA PRO A 40 -16.91 -3.03 -19.34
C PRO A 40 -17.13 -4.48 -18.92
N LEU A 41 -16.74 -5.45 -19.76
CA LEU A 41 -16.85 -6.87 -19.45
C LEU A 41 -15.99 -7.22 -18.23
N LYS A 42 -14.74 -6.76 -18.21
CA LYS A 42 -13.81 -6.91 -17.10
C LYS A 42 -14.33 -6.29 -15.81
N HIS A 43 -14.88 -5.08 -15.88
CA HIS A 43 -15.53 -4.43 -14.73
C HIS A 43 -16.78 -5.19 -14.26
N LYS A 44 -17.53 -5.81 -15.17
CA LYS A 44 -18.69 -6.64 -14.84
C LYS A 44 -18.28 -7.92 -14.10
N CYS A 45 -17.22 -8.61 -14.54
CA CYS A 45 -16.66 -9.76 -13.81
C CYS A 45 -16.25 -9.35 -12.39
N ALA A 46 -15.46 -8.28 -12.25
CA ALA A 46 -15.06 -7.75 -10.94
C ALA A 46 -16.27 -7.43 -10.05
N HIS A 47 -17.32 -6.83 -10.62
CA HIS A 47 -18.53 -6.49 -9.89
C HIS A 47 -19.31 -7.72 -9.41
N LEU A 48 -19.36 -8.79 -10.19
CA LEU A 48 -20.02 -10.05 -9.81
C LEU A 48 -19.30 -10.72 -8.64
N TYR A 49 -17.97 -10.83 -8.70
CA TYR A 49 -17.19 -11.34 -7.59
C TYR A 49 -17.37 -10.52 -6.33
N ARG A 50 -17.36 -9.18 -6.45
CA ARG A 50 -17.62 -8.27 -5.34
C ARG A 50 -18.99 -8.50 -4.72
N ILE A 51 -20.06 -8.65 -5.52
CA ILE A 51 -21.40 -8.96 -5.00
C ILE A 51 -21.40 -10.31 -4.29
N CYS A 52 -20.77 -11.32 -4.87
CA CYS A 52 -20.68 -12.66 -4.28
C CYS A 52 -19.97 -12.62 -2.92
N ALA A 53 -18.80 -12.00 -2.86
CA ALA A 53 -18.02 -11.83 -1.64
C ALA A 53 -18.79 -11.05 -0.56
N ALA A 54 -19.40 -9.91 -0.93
CA ALA A 54 -20.16 -9.06 0.00
C ALA A 54 -21.42 -9.74 0.54
N ARG A 55 -22.13 -10.52 -0.29
CA ARG A 55 -23.38 -11.19 0.11
C ARG A 55 -23.12 -12.40 1.00
N PHE A 56 -22.17 -13.25 0.62
CA PHE A 56 -21.99 -14.55 1.29
C PHE A 56 -20.89 -14.54 2.34
N LYS A 57 -20.05 -13.49 2.41
CA LYS A 57 -19.04 -13.29 3.47
C LYS A 57 -18.23 -14.55 3.80
N LYS A 58 -17.84 -15.32 2.78
CA LYS A 58 -16.92 -16.47 2.90
C LYS A 58 -15.54 -16.10 2.37
N MET A 59 -14.50 -16.67 2.97
CA MET A 59 -13.10 -16.44 2.61
C MET A 59 -12.82 -16.84 1.15
N GLU A 60 -13.31 -18.00 0.74
CA GLU A 60 -13.14 -18.53 -0.62
C GLU A 60 -13.58 -17.55 -1.71
N TYR A 61 -14.67 -16.82 -1.49
CA TYR A 61 -15.18 -15.85 -2.48
C TYR A 61 -14.34 -14.59 -2.53
N HIS A 62 -13.78 -14.14 -1.41
CA HIS A 62 -12.83 -13.04 -1.39
C HIS A 62 -11.51 -13.44 -2.06
N ASN A 63 -11.06 -14.68 -1.86
CA ASN A 63 -9.88 -15.22 -2.53
C ASN A 63 -10.08 -15.26 -4.05
N LYS A 64 -11.22 -15.75 -4.54
CA LYS A 64 -11.57 -15.73 -5.97
C LYS A 64 -11.66 -14.30 -6.53
N GLU A 65 -12.25 -13.38 -5.77
CA GLU A 65 -12.29 -11.96 -6.14
C GLU A 65 -10.86 -11.39 -6.32
N ILE A 66 -9.99 -11.61 -5.33
CA ILE A 66 -8.61 -11.11 -5.35
C ILE A 66 -7.81 -11.77 -6.47
N ALA A 67 -7.99 -13.06 -6.73
CA ALA A 67 -7.35 -13.79 -7.83
C ALA A 67 -7.65 -13.15 -9.17
N PHE A 68 -8.94 -12.94 -9.45
CA PHE A 68 -9.38 -12.29 -10.67
C PHE A 68 -8.81 -10.88 -10.77
N LEU A 69 -8.89 -10.07 -9.70
CA LEU A 69 -8.42 -8.68 -9.71
C LEU A 69 -6.91 -8.56 -9.93
N HIS A 70 -6.14 -9.50 -9.38
CA HIS A 70 -4.69 -9.60 -9.58
C HIS A 70 -4.35 -9.93 -11.03
N ASN A 71 -4.95 -10.99 -11.59
CA ASN A 71 -4.77 -11.39 -13.00
C ASN A 71 -5.21 -10.27 -13.96
N ALA A 72 -6.30 -9.61 -13.62
CA ALA A 72 -6.84 -8.46 -14.32
C ALA A 72 -5.98 -7.18 -14.16
N LYS A 73 -4.95 -7.15 -13.32
CA LYS A 73 -4.13 -5.96 -13.01
C LYS A 73 -4.95 -4.75 -12.55
N MET A 74 -6.10 -4.98 -11.91
CA MET A 74 -7.02 -3.94 -11.43
C MET A 74 -6.62 -3.46 -10.03
N ARG A 75 -5.45 -2.83 -9.92
CA ARG A 75 -4.78 -2.53 -8.65
C ARG A 75 -5.67 -1.87 -7.60
N LYS A 76 -6.41 -0.84 -8.00
CA LYS A 76 -7.30 -0.08 -7.10
C LYS A 76 -8.46 -0.90 -6.55
N LEU A 77 -9.08 -1.75 -7.36
CA LEU A 77 -10.18 -2.59 -6.87
C LEU A 77 -9.63 -3.73 -6.00
N CYS A 78 -8.42 -4.20 -6.31
CA CYS A 78 -7.72 -5.21 -5.53
C CYS A 78 -7.36 -4.69 -4.14
N SER A 79 -6.83 -3.47 -4.02
CA SER A 79 -6.58 -2.86 -2.70
C SER A 79 -7.86 -2.75 -1.88
N GLN A 80 -8.96 -2.29 -2.49
CA GLN A 80 -10.29 -2.25 -1.87
C GLN A 80 -10.87 -3.64 -1.53
N ALA A 81 -10.44 -4.70 -2.22
CA ALA A 81 -10.81 -6.06 -1.89
C ALA A 81 -10.05 -6.57 -0.66
N TYR A 82 -8.75 -6.26 -0.57
CA TYR A 82 -7.94 -6.54 0.61
C TYR A 82 -8.44 -5.77 1.85
N THR A 83 -8.85 -4.50 1.73
CA THR A 83 -9.38 -3.77 2.88
C THR A 83 -10.66 -4.39 3.42
N ARG A 84 -11.59 -4.75 2.54
CA ARG A 84 -12.81 -5.48 2.92
C ARG A 84 -12.51 -6.86 3.50
N LEU A 85 -11.54 -7.57 2.93
CA LEU A 85 -11.09 -8.86 3.45
C LEU A 85 -10.59 -8.71 4.89
N LEU A 86 -9.73 -7.73 5.15
CA LEU A 86 -9.19 -7.48 6.49
C LEU A 86 -10.23 -6.97 7.48
N GLN A 87 -11.25 -6.23 7.04
CA GLN A 87 -12.36 -5.83 7.92
C GLN A 87 -13.11 -7.03 8.51
N ILE A 88 -13.22 -8.14 7.77
CA ILE A 88 -13.93 -9.36 8.21
C ILE A 88 -12.96 -10.37 8.83
N TYR A 89 -11.83 -10.60 8.17
CA TYR A 89 -10.86 -11.66 8.48
C TYR A 89 -9.55 -11.10 9.04
N ALA A 90 -9.64 -10.09 9.90
CA ALA A 90 -8.49 -9.53 10.61
C ALA A 90 -7.79 -10.53 11.54
N HIS A 91 -8.49 -11.59 11.95
CA HIS A 91 -8.00 -12.60 12.90
C HIS A 91 -6.99 -13.58 12.28
N ILE A 92 -6.87 -13.59 10.96
CA ILE A 92 -5.97 -14.47 10.20
C ILE A 92 -4.74 -13.65 9.80
N PRO A 93 -3.55 -13.90 10.38
CA PRO A 93 -2.35 -13.10 10.12
C PRO A 93 -1.86 -13.19 8.68
N GLU A 94 -2.12 -14.31 7.98
CA GLU A 94 -1.77 -14.53 6.57
C GLU A 94 -2.39 -13.46 5.66
N ASN A 95 -3.59 -12.99 5.98
CA ASN A 95 -4.27 -11.98 5.18
C ASN A 95 -3.55 -10.62 5.23
N HIS A 96 -2.97 -10.27 6.38
CA HIS A 96 -2.18 -9.04 6.54
C HIS A 96 -0.91 -9.12 5.71
N VAL A 97 -0.23 -10.27 5.73
CA VAL A 97 0.94 -10.56 4.89
C VAL A 97 0.60 -10.41 3.40
N ARG A 98 -0.49 -11.04 2.95
CA ARG A 98 -0.94 -10.98 1.54
C ARG A 98 -1.27 -9.56 1.11
N ALA A 99 -2.02 -8.82 1.93
CA ALA A 99 -2.41 -7.44 1.64
C ALA A 99 -1.20 -6.52 1.54
N ALA A 100 -0.24 -6.63 2.46
CA ALA A 100 0.96 -5.80 2.46
C ALA A 100 1.89 -6.09 1.27
N ARG A 101 2.07 -7.37 0.91
CA ARG A 101 2.81 -7.74 -0.29
C ARG A 101 2.20 -7.11 -1.53
N PHE A 102 0.88 -7.25 -1.70
CA PHE A 102 0.18 -6.65 -2.83
C PHE A 102 0.36 -5.13 -2.90
N GLU A 103 0.22 -4.42 -1.77
CA GLU A 103 0.38 -2.97 -1.74
C GLU A 103 1.79 -2.52 -2.15
N PHE A 104 2.83 -3.25 -1.75
CA PHE A 104 4.21 -2.89 -2.07
C PHE A 104 4.67 -3.31 -3.48
N PHE A 105 4.40 -4.57 -3.86
CA PHE A 105 4.88 -5.14 -5.11
C PHE A 105 4.02 -4.70 -6.30
N ASP A 106 2.69 -4.73 -6.16
CA ASP A 106 1.79 -4.44 -7.27
C ASP A 106 1.31 -2.98 -7.28
N ASN A 107 0.92 -2.45 -6.11
CA ASN A 107 0.33 -1.11 -6.01
C ASN A 107 1.38 0.01 -5.82
N ASN A 108 2.66 -0.36 -5.58
CA ASN A 108 3.79 0.56 -5.37
C ASN A 108 3.55 1.59 -4.24
N SER A 109 2.86 1.18 -3.17
CA SER A 109 2.57 1.99 -1.99
C SER A 109 3.27 1.42 -0.76
N ALA A 110 4.51 1.87 -0.51
CA ALA A 110 5.29 1.41 0.64
C ALA A 110 4.67 1.81 1.99
N GLU A 111 4.06 2.99 2.05
CA GLU A 111 3.42 3.49 3.27
C GLU A 111 2.19 2.65 3.64
N ASN A 112 1.34 2.32 2.67
CA ASN A 112 0.18 1.43 2.90
C ASN A 112 0.62 0.02 3.25
N ALA A 113 1.69 -0.48 2.64
CA ALA A 113 2.23 -1.78 3.00
C ALA A 113 2.72 -1.80 4.46
N ARG A 114 3.44 -0.75 4.91
CA ARG A 114 3.88 -0.60 6.30
C ARG A 114 2.72 -0.55 7.27
N THR A 115 1.69 0.27 6.99
CA THR A 115 0.54 0.37 7.89
C THR A 115 -0.16 -0.98 8.05
N LEU A 116 -0.40 -1.70 6.95
CA LEU A 116 -1.02 -3.04 7.00
C LEU A 116 -0.19 -4.06 7.78
N ILE A 117 1.14 -4.06 7.62
CA ILE A 117 2.01 -4.97 8.39
C ILE A 117 2.02 -4.60 9.86
N LEU A 118 2.20 -3.33 10.19
CA LEU A 118 2.26 -2.88 11.58
C LEU A 118 0.94 -3.11 12.31
N MET A 119 -0.20 -3.00 11.62
CA MET A 119 -1.50 -3.46 12.15
C MET A 119 -1.50 -4.96 12.47
N GLY A 120 -0.97 -5.77 11.55
CA GLY A 120 -0.83 -7.21 11.74
C GLY A 120 0.07 -7.53 12.93
N LEU A 121 1.25 -6.90 13.02
CA LEU A 121 2.22 -7.10 14.09
C LEU A 121 1.71 -6.66 15.46
N ARG A 122 0.86 -5.63 15.52
CA ARG A 122 0.17 -5.23 16.75
C ARG A 122 -0.75 -6.35 17.27
N LYS A 123 -1.46 -7.03 16.38
CA LYS A 123 -2.39 -8.13 16.74
C LYS A 123 -1.68 -9.46 16.95
N PHE A 124 -0.65 -9.73 16.14
CA PHE A 124 0.07 -11.00 16.09
C PHE A 124 1.59 -10.78 16.14
N PRO A 125 2.14 -10.32 17.28
CA PRO A 125 3.56 -9.99 17.39
C PRO A 125 4.49 -11.19 17.27
N GLN A 126 3.99 -12.41 17.53
CA GLN A 126 4.78 -13.64 17.46
C GLN A 126 4.77 -14.30 16.07
N TYR A 127 3.95 -13.81 15.13
CA TYR A 127 3.83 -14.46 13.82
C TYR A 127 4.98 -14.08 12.89
N ILE A 128 5.89 -15.03 12.70
CA ILE A 128 7.17 -14.87 11.98
C ILE A 128 7.00 -14.28 10.56
N PRO A 129 6.08 -14.76 9.71
CA PRO A 129 6.00 -14.27 8.35
C PRO A 129 5.67 -12.77 8.24
N LEU A 130 5.02 -12.15 9.25
CA LEU A 130 4.82 -10.71 9.26
C LEU A 130 6.13 -9.95 9.38
N TRP A 131 7.03 -10.37 10.28
CA TRP A 131 8.36 -9.78 10.42
C TRP A 131 9.22 -9.96 9.17
N VAL A 132 9.18 -11.16 8.57
CA VAL A 132 9.88 -11.47 7.31
C VAL A 132 9.40 -10.60 6.18
N THR A 133 8.08 -10.43 6.03
CA THR A 133 7.54 -9.54 5.01
C THR A 133 7.84 -8.08 5.28
N HIS A 134 7.86 -7.65 6.55
CA HIS A 134 8.23 -6.28 6.90
C HIS A 134 9.67 -6.00 6.46
N PHE A 135 10.58 -6.89 6.85
CA PHE A 135 11.99 -6.80 6.52
C PHE A 135 12.23 -6.81 4.99
N LYS A 136 11.57 -7.74 4.27
CA LYS A 136 11.64 -7.82 2.79
C LYS A 136 11.17 -6.51 2.13
N ILE A 137 10.08 -5.92 2.62
CA ILE A 137 9.53 -4.66 2.08
C ILE A 137 10.49 -3.49 2.32
N GLU A 138 11.07 -3.36 3.52
CA GLU A 138 12.00 -2.27 3.83
C GLU A 138 13.28 -2.36 3.01
N LEU A 139 13.88 -3.55 2.90
CA LEU A 139 15.08 -3.75 2.08
C LEU A 139 14.83 -3.43 0.61
N ARG A 140 13.73 -3.96 0.05
CA ARG A 140 13.38 -3.70 -1.35
C ARG A 140 13.01 -2.24 -1.59
N TYR A 141 12.48 -1.53 -0.61
CA TYR A 141 12.19 -0.10 -0.73
C TYR A 141 13.48 0.72 -0.83
N VAL A 142 14.46 0.43 0.04
CA VAL A 142 15.79 1.05 -0.01
C VAL A 142 16.49 0.72 -1.34
N ALA A 143 16.44 -0.54 -1.78
CA ALA A 143 16.99 -0.94 -3.08
C ALA A 143 16.41 -0.11 -4.24
N ARG A 144 15.07 0.01 -4.31
CA ARG A 144 14.40 0.83 -5.33
C ARG A 144 14.79 2.31 -5.27
N LEU A 145 15.11 2.84 -4.09
CA LEU A 145 15.56 4.23 -3.95
C LEU A 145 17.00 4.41 -4.43
N LEU A 146 17.88 3.45 -4.12
CA LEU A 146 19.25 3.45 -4.61
C LEU A 146 19.31 3.37 -6.14
N GLU A 147 18.56 2.45 -6.75
CA GLU A 147 18.44 2.32 -8.22
C GLU A 147 17.94 3.63 -8.86
N ARG A 148 16.96 4.29 -8.23
CA ARG A 148 16.45 5.59 -8.72
C ARG A 148 17.49 6.68 -8.61
N ARG A 149 18.25 6.74 -7.51
CA ARG A 149 19.32 7.72 -7.31
C ARG A 149 20.41 7.54 -8.36
N GLU A 150 20.85 6.31 -8.57
CA GLU A 150 21.85 5.97 -9.58
C GLU A 150 21.37 6.37 -11.00
N PHE A 151 20.12 6.04 -11.32
CA PHE A 151 19.54 6.42 -12.61
C PHE A 151 19.50 7.94 -12.82
N LEU A 152 19.09 8.72 -11.80
CA LEU A 152 19.02 10.17 -11.87
C LEU A 152 20.41 10.80 -12.06
N ILE A 153 21.40 10.34 -11.30
CA ILE A 153 22.80 10.81 -11.44
C ILE A 153 23.31 10.55 -12.87
N ARG A 154 23.05 9.35 -13.40
CA ARG A 154 23.44 8.99 -14.77
C ARG A 154 22.74 9.84 -15.85
N THR A 155 21.55 10.38 -15.56
CA THR A 155 20.84 11.27 -16.51
C THR A 155 21.38 12.69 -16.51
N ASP A 156 21.87 13.20 -15.37
CA ASP A 156 22.52 14.51 -15.29
C ASP A 156 23.84 14.55 -16.08
N ASP A 157 24.58 13.43 -16.12
CA ASP A 157 25.78 13.32 -16.94
C ASP A 157 25.48 13.42 -18.44
N ARG A 158 24.30 12.97 -18.91
CA ARG A 158 23.90 13.06 -20.33
C ARG A 158 23.36 14.43 -20.73
N SER A 159 22.74 15.16 -19.80
CA SER A 159 22.24 16.53 -20.04
C SER A 159 23.36 17.59 -19.96
N SER A 160 24.49 17.25 -19.32
CA SER A 160 25.66 18.13 -19.15
C SER A 160 26.44 18.47 -20.44
N HIS A 161 26.10 17.89 -21.60
CA HIS A 161 26.74 18.24 -22.88
C HIS A 161 26.27 19.56 -23.51
N LEU A 162 25.34 20.32 -22.88
CA LEU A 162 24.96 21.65 -23.38
C LEU A 162 25.36 22.86 -22.51
N HIS A 163 25.88 22.69 -21.29
CA HIS A 163 26.50 23.81 -20.57
C HIS A 163 27.64 23.35 -19.67
N SER A 164 28.86 23.45 -20.19
CA SER A 164 30.07 23.44 -19.38
C SER A 164 30.53 24.88 -19.16
N LYS A 165 30.52 25.29 -17.89
CA LYS A 165 31.57 26.08 -17.20
C LYS A 165 31.00 26.47 -15.83
N ASN A 166 31.48 25.76 -14.80
CA ASN A 166 31.37 25.99 -13.33
C ASN A 166 31.10 24.69 -12.52
N ASN A 167 31.55 23.54 -13.01
CA ASN A 167 31.31 22.23 -12.35
C ASN A 167 32.46 21.75 -11.44
N GLU A 168 33.52 22.53 -11.20
CA GLU A 168 34.58 22.10 -10.27
C GLU A 168 34.25 22.37 -8.80
N GLU A 169 33.40 23.36 -8.49
CA GLU A 169 32.92 23.58 -7.12
C GLU A 169 31.76 22.63 -6.74
N ILE A 170 30.95 22.21 -7.72
CA ILE A 170 29.86 21.22 -7.51
C ILE A 170 30.42 19.80 -7.34
N LYS A 171 31.58 19.50 -7.93
CA LYS A 171 32.24 18.19 -7.76
C LYS A 171 32.87 17.98 -6.38
N LYS A 172 33.12 19.04 -5.61
CA LYS A 172 33.64 18.94 -4.22
C LYS A 172 32.55 18.80 -3.16
N SER A 173 31.27 18.96 -3.51
CA SER A 173 30.15 18.88 -2.54
C SER A 173 29.34 17.58 -2.63
N PHE A 174 29.75 16.61 -3.47
CA PHE A 174 28.98 15.38 -3.65
C PHE A 174 29.86 14.13 -3.68
N ASP A 175 30.65 13.95 -2.61
CA ASP A 175 31.27 12.67 -2.29
C ASP A 175 30.19 11.65 -1.87
N PRO A 176 30.16 10.42 -2.44
CA PRO A 176 29.10 9.42 -2.18
C PRO A 176 29.07 8.85 -0.75
N ILE A 177 29.95 9.30 0.13
CA ILE A 177 30.18 8.74 1.48
C ILE A 177 29.95 9.79 2.58
N ASN A 178 29.71 11.07 2.24
CA ASN A 178 29.71 12.15 3.24
C ASN A 178 28.52 13.12 3.20
N THR A 179 27.36 12.72 2.68
CA THR A 179 26.11 13.38 3.10
C THR A 179 25.62 12.74 4.38
N GLY A 180 25.86 13.43 5.49
CA GLY A 180 25.52 13.01 6.86
C GLY A 180 24.04 12.74 7.14
N ASP A 181 23.12 12.96 6.20
CA ASP A 181 21.73 13.28 6.56
C ASP A 181 20.65 12.26 6.17
N ASP A 182 20.92 11.24 5.35
CA ASP A 182 19.91 10.21 5.06
C ASP A 182 20.15 8.94 5.88
N GLU A 183 19.89 9.03 7.19
CA GLU A 183 19.80 7.87 8.09
C GLU A 183 18.85 6.79 7.55
N PHE A 184 17.85 7.21 6.77
CA PHE A 184 16.93 6.33 6.05
C PHE A 184 17.61 5.42 5.01
N LEU A 185 18.65 5.91 4.33
CA LEU A 185 19.45 5.12 3.38
C LEU A 185 20.43 4.17 4.07
N LYS A 186 20.70 4.36 5.38
CA LYS A 186 21.60 3.52 6.19
C LYS A 186 20.95 2.22 6.71
N LEU A 187 19.78 1.85 6.16
CA LEU A 187 18.97 0.70 6.57
C LEU A 187 18.58 0.71 8.07
N SER A 188 18.52 1.89 8.70
CA SER A 188 18.17 2.04 10.11
C SER A 188 16.83 1.38 10.44
N LEU A 189 15.82 1.56 9.58
CA LEU A 189 14.52 0.94 9.76
C LEU A 189 14.59 -0.60 9.68
N ALA A 190 15.37 -1.16 8.76
CA ALA A 190 15.55 -2.62 8.67
C ALA A 190 16.28 -3.18 9.90
N LYS A 191 17.25 -2.44 10.45
CA LYS A 191 17.93 -2.78 11.73
C LYS A 191 16.94 -2.76 12.89
N VAL A 192 16.10 -1.74 13.00
CA VAL A 192 15.06 -1.65 14.05
C VAL A 192 14.07 -2.81 13.94
N VAL A 193 13.61 -3.12 12.73
CA VAL A 193 12.72 -4.26 12.48
C VAL A 193 13.36 -5.58 12.92
N PHE A 194 14.64 -5.77 12.63
CA PHE A 194 15.40 -6.93 13.09
C PHE A 194 15.47 -7.02 14.61
N GLU A 195 15.90 -5.96 15.28
CA GLU A 195 16.01 -5.93 16.75
C GLU A 195 14.65 -6.19 17.41
N MET A 196 13.57 -5.58 16.90
CA MET A 196 12.21 -5.79 17.41
C MET A 196 11.72 -7.22 17.18
N ALA A 197 12.00 -7.82 16.02
CA ALA A 197 11.60 -9.20 15.73
C ALA A 197 12.30 -10.18 16.68
N VAL A 198 13.60 -10.00 16.92
CA VAL A 198 14.38 -10.87 17.79
C VAL A 198 13.99 -10.72 19.27
N LYS A 199 13.65 -9.50 19.71
CA LYS A 199 13.14 -9.22 21.07
C LYS A 199 11.74 -9.83 21.31
N THR A 200 10.87 -9.83 20.29
CA THR A 200 9.46 -10.24 20.44
C THR A 200 9.26 -11.75 20.39
N ILE A 201 10.04 -12.47 19.56
CA ILE A 201 10.00 -13.93 19.53
C ILE A 201 10.62 -14.48 20.82
N ARG A 202 10.02 -15.53 21.39
CA ARG A 202 10.51 -16.15 22.63
C ARG A 202 11.31 -17.43 22.36
N GLU A 203 10.82 -18.27 21.46
CA GLU A 203 11.42 -19.57 21.14
C GLU A 203 12.77 -19.45 20.43
N ARG A 204 13.76 -20.23 20.91
CA ARG A 204 15.15 -20.20 20.41
C ARG A 204 15.25 -20.71 18.97
N GLY A 205 14.58 -21.82 18.64
CA GLY A 205 14.54 -22.38 17.29
C GLY A 205 13.96 -21.38 16.30
N GLN A 206 12.75 -20.87 16.57
CA GLN A 206 12.10 -19.86 15.74
C GLN A 206 12.96 -18.60 15.48
N LYS A 207 13.74 -18.15 16.47
CA LYS A 207 14.71 -17.05 16.29
C LYS A 207 15.80 -17.41 15.28
N ALA A 208 16.43 -18.58 15.42
CA ALA A 208 17.45 -19.01 14.49
C ALA A 208 16.91 -19.11 13.06
N GLY A 209 15.70 -19.68 12.89
CA GLY A 209 15.01 -19.74 11.59
C GLY A 209 14.72 -18.36 11.00
N LEU A 210 14.19 -17.43 11.80
CA LEU A 210 13.93 -16.06 11.38
C LEU A 210 15.22 -15.37 10.89
N ILE A 211 16.30 -15.46 11.67
CA ILE A 211 17.56 -14.77 11.36
C ILE A 211 18.16 -15.34 10.07
N ARG A 212 18.11 -16.66 9.86
CA ARG A 212 18.52 -17.28 8.58
C ARG A 212 17.70 -16.76 7.40
N GLN A 213 16.38 -16.65 7.55
CA GLN A 213 15.52 -16.08 6.50
C GLN A 213 15.88 -14.62 6.20
N PHE A 214 16.18 -13.82 7.23
CA PHE A 214 16.59 -12.42 7.04
C PHE A 214 17.94 -12.31 6.33
N ILE A 215 18.92 -13.14 6.71
CA ILE A 215 20.22 -13.20 6.04
C ILE A 215 20.03 -13.54 4.56
N LYS A 216 19.24 -14.57 4.23
CA LYS A 216 18.94 -14.93 2.84
C LYS A 216 18.32 -13.78 2.05
N ILE A 217 17.30 -13.12 2.62
CA ILE A 217 16.62 -11.99 1.97
C ILE A 217 17.58 -10.79 1.79
N ALA A 218 18.46 -10.55 2.75
CA ALA A 218 19.45 -9.48 2.68
C ALA A 218 20.52 -9.76 1.64
N GLU A 219 21.01 -11.01 1.55
CA GLU A 219 21.93 -11.47 0.52
C GLU A 219 21.33 -11.34 -0.89
N ASP A 220 20.05 -11.70 -1.06
CA ASP A 220 19.32 -11.53 -2.32
C ASP A 220 19.21 -10.06 -2.77
N CYS A 221 19.35 -9.10 -1.86
CA CYS A 221 19.27 -7.67 -2.18
C CYS A 221 20.61 -7.07 -2.65
N GLY A 222 21.74 -7.74 -2.43
CA GLY A 222 23.05 -7.34 -2.95
C GLY A 222 23.97 -6.62 -1.95
N GLU A 223 25.00 -5.93 -2.47
CA GLU A 223 26.17 -5.48 -1.70
C GLU A 223 25.87 -4.42 -0.61
N PHE A 224 24.82 -3.62 -0.75
CA PHE A 224 24.48 -2.58 0.22
C PHE A 224 23.98 -3.13 1.57
N THR A 225 23.70 -4.43 1.68
CA THR A 225 23.25 -5.08 2.92
C THR A 225 24.37 -5.78 3.69
N LYS A 226 25.62 -5.76 3.20
CA LYS A 226 26.75 -6.49 3.80
C LYS A 226 26.94 -6.22 5.28
N ASP A 227 26.92 -4.95 5.70
CA ASP A 227 27.06 -4.55 7.11
C ASP A 227 25.94 -5.11 7.97
N LEU A 228 24.72 -5.13 7.43
CA LEU A 228 23.55 -5.69 8.11
C LEU A 228 23.67 -7.21 8.25
N VAL A 229 24.06 -7.91 7.19
CA VAL A 229 24.31 -9.37 7.22
C VAL A 229 25.40 -9.72 8.22
N LEU A 230 26.48 -8.95 8.27
CA LEU A 230 27.55 -9.15 9.26
C LEU A 230 27.02 -9.02 10.68
N SER A 231 26.26 -7.96 10.98
CA SER A 231 25.65 -7.75 12.30
C SER A 231 24.68 -8.88 12.70
N MET A 232 23.94 -9.43 11.74
CA MET A 232 23.05 -10.58 11.97
C MET A 232 23.84 -11.87 12.24
N ARG A 233 24.95 -12.10 11.52
CA ARG A 233 25.83 -13.25 11.73
C ARG A 233 26.55 -13.18 13.07
N GLU A 234 27.04 -12.00 13.45
CA GLU A 234 27.61 -11.77 14.79
C GLU A 234 26.59 -12.03 15.90
N TYR A 235 25.32 -11.63 15.68
CA TYR A 235 24.24 -11.96 16.59
C TYR A 235 24.06 -13.48 16.71
N MET A 236 24.03 -14.22 15.60
CA MET A 236 23.92 -15.68 15.62
C MET A 236 25.04 -16.35 16.42
N SER A 237 26.28 -15.91 16.23
CA SER A 237 27.46 -16.47 16.90
C SER A 237 27.43 -16.23 18.41
N ILE A 238 27.10 -15.01 18.84
CA ILE A 238 27.09 -14.64 20.25
C ILE A 238 26.01 -15.37 21.06
N TYR A 239 24.85 -15.63 20.46
CA TYR A 239 23.78 -16.38 21.12
C TYR A 239 23.87 -17.89 20.89
N GLY A 240 24.93 -18.38 20.22
CA GLY A 240 25.12 -19.80 19.93
C GLY A 240 23.93 -20.41 19.20
N LEU A 241 23.37 -19.70 18.21
CA LEU A 241 22.20 -20.11 17.42
C LEU A 241 22.60 -20.90 16.15
N GLU A 242 23.86 -21.31 16.07
CA GLU A 242 24.49 -21.93 14.88
C GLU A 242 24.08 -23.39 14.66
N LEU A 243 23.47 -24.06 15.65
CA LEU A 243 23.11 -25.49 15.54
C LEU A 243 22.00 -25.73 14.51
N GLU A 244 22.24 -26.76 13.69
CA GLU A 244 21.31 -27.36 12.72
C GLU A 244 20.13 -28.02 13.45
N GLU A 245 19.18 -27.24 13.91
CA GLU A 245 17.82 -27.75 14.02
C GLU A 245 17.12 -27.41 12.70
N GLU A 246 16.83 -28.46 11.93
CA GLU A 246 15.90 -28.42 10.81
C GLU A 246 14.56 -27.90 11.35
N ILE A 247 14.36 -26.59 11.26
CA ILE A 247 13.02 -26.06 11.31
C ILE A 247 12.45 -26.42 9.95
N ASP A 248 11.35 -27.19 9.98
CA ASP A 248 10.48 -27.44 8.84
C ASP A 248 10.51 -26.22 7.94
N GLN A 249 10.65 -26.44 6.64
CA GLN A 249 10.41 -25.40 5.65
C GLN A 249 8.98 -24.89 5.88
N MET A 250 8.80 -23.94 6.79
CA MET A 250 7.61 -23.15 6.88
C MET A 250 7.78 -22.22 5.70
N GLU A 251 7.42 -22.75 4.53
CA GLU A 251 7.33 -22.04 3.28
C GLU A 251 6.51 -20.81 3.61
N VAL A 252 7.22 -19.70 3.74
CA VAL A 252 6.67 -18.39 3.47
C VAL A 252 6.02 -18.58 2.11
N PRO A 253 4.67 -18.63 1.98
CA PRO A 253 4.03 -19.12 0.76
C PRO A 253 4.64 -18.36 -0.41
N ASN A 254 5.40 -19.10 -1.22
CA ASN A 254 6.25 -18.54 -2.25
C ASN A 254 5.39 -18.38 -3.50
N GLU A 255 5.17 -17.12 -3.84
CA GLU A 255 5.15 -16.51 -5.18
C GLU A 255 4.30 -17.07 -6.33
N GLU A 256 3.74 -18.28 -6.29
CA GLU A 256 2.86 -18.78 -7.35
C GLU A 256 1.58 -19.45 -6.82
N LEU A 257 0.49 -18.79 -7.18
CA LEU A 257 -0.83 -19.36 -7.38
C LEU A 257 -1.66 -19.75 -6.14
N PHE A 258 -2.94 -19.48 -6.32
CA PHE A 258 -4.03 -19.85 -5.45
C PHE A 258 -4.18 -21.37 -5.43
N GLU A 259 -3.73 -22.02 -4.36
CA GLU A 259 -4.31 -23.30 -3.96
C GLU A 259 -4.87 -23.17 -2.55
N ILE A 260 -6.19 -23.39 -2.49
CA ILE A 260 -6.96 -23.53 -1.27
C ILE A 260 -6.67 -24.93 -0.79
N ASP A 261 -6.06 -25.09 0.38
CA ASP A 261 -6.25 -26.33 1.13
C ASP A 261 -6.75 -26.05 2.55
N THR A 262 -8.01 -26.41 2.73
CA THR A 262 -8.73 -26.41 4.00
C THR A 262 -8.46 -27.73 4.70
N LYS A 263 -7.54 -27.79 5.67
CA LYS A 263 -7.56 -28.86 6.69
C LYS A 263 -6.72 -28.57 7.95
N ARG A 264 -7.48 -28.40 9.04
CA ARG A 264 -7.27 -28.80 10.45
C ARG A 264 -6.11 -28.19 11.26
N MET A 265 -6.53 -27.32 12.17
CA MET A 265 -5.96 -27.15 13.50
C MET A 265 -6.02 -28.48 14.28
N GLY A 266 -4.91 -28.83 14.90
CA GLY A 266 -4.85 -29.62 16.14
C GLY A 266 -4.19 -28.72 17.18
N ILE A 267 -4.91 -28.42 18.25
CA ILE A 267 -4.38 -27.82 19.46
C ILE A 267 -3.97 -29.01 20.33
N ASP A 268 -2.69 -29.13 20.66
CA ASP A 268 -2.27 -29.92 21.82
C ASP A 268 -1.11 -29.23 22.56
N GLU A 269 -1.25 -29.27 23.87
CA GLU A 269 -0.53 -28.58 24.92
C GLU A 269 0.95 -28.98 25.00
N ILE A 270 1.87 -28.05 25.26
CA ILE A 270 3.14 -28.38 25.91
C ILE A 270 3.49 -27.35 26.99
N LYS A 271 3.74 -27.91 28.18
CA LYS A 271 4.14 -27.26 29.42
C LYS A 271 5.58 -26.74 29.35
N ARG A 272 5.84 -25.74 30.21
CA ARG A 272 7.12 -25.18 30.67
C ARG A 272 8.30 -26.16 30.67
N GLU A 273 9.46 -25.65 30.27
CA GLU A 273 10.71 -25.77 31.00
C GLU A 273 11.50 -24.45 30.84
N GLU A 274 11.76 -23.80 31.97
CA GLU A 274 12.58 -22.60 32.08
C GLU A 274 14.04 -23.03 32.20
N GLU A 275 14.89 -22.65 31.25
CA GLU A 275 16.34 -22.73 31.47
C GLU A 275 17.05 -21.42 31.09
N ASN A 276 18.01 -21.11 31.96
CA ASN A 276 18.69 -19.84 32.16
C ASN A 276 19.49 -19.38 30.95
N ILE A 277 19.18 -18.18 30.44
CA ILE A 277 20.04 -17.45 29.49
C ILE A 277 20.76 -16.33 30.23
N VAL A 278 22.08 -16.41 30.26
CA VAL A 278 23.00 -15.37 30.75
C VAL A 278 22.73 -14.07 29.98
N LYS A 279 22.32 -13.01 30.70
CA LYS A 279 22.12 -11.67 30.15
C LYS A 279 23.47 -11.04 29.83
N VAL A 280 23.81 -10.95 28.54
CA VAL A 280 24.80 -9.98 28.07
C VAL A 280 24.04 -8.72 27.70
N GLU A 281 24.16 -7.67 28.52
CA GLU A 281 23.56 -6.36 28.28
C GLU A 281 24.23 -5.70 27.07
N ARG A 282 23.62 -5.87 25.89
CA ARG A 282 23.84 -4.95 24.77
C ARG A 282 22.93 -3.76 24.97
N LYS A 283 23.52 -2.55 24.95
CA LYS A 283 22.75 -1.31 24.83
C LYS A 283 21.91 -1.40 23.55
N SER A 284 20.60 -1.56 23.71
CA SER A 284 19.71 -1.58 22.57
C SER A 284 19.63 -0.18 21.97
N VAL A 285 19.33 -0.05 20.66
CA VAL A 285 19.11 1.29 20.05
C VAL A 285 17.96 2.04 20.74
N LEU A 286 17.12 1.32 21.49
CA LEU A 286 16.01 1.82 22.28
C LEU A 286 16.37 2.12 23.75
N ASP A 287 17.59 1.80 24.22
CA ASP A 287 18.01 2.09 25.59
C ASP A 287 18.27 3.59 25.72
N GLY A 288 17.31 4.30 26.35
CA GLY A 288 17.23 5.75 26.38
C GLY A 288 15.93 6.32 25.79
N PHE A 289 15.04 5.47 25.25
CA PHE A 289 13.72 5.88 24.77
C PHE A 289 12.82 6.29 25.95
N ASN A 290 12.56 7.58 26.10
CA ASN A 290 11.54 8.11 27.01
C ASN A 290 10.24 8.36 26.22
N PRO A 291 9.16 7.56 26.43
CA PRO A 291 7.89 7.75 25.72
C PRO A 291 7.26 9.13 25.94
N ASP A 292 7.63 9.81 27.03
CA ASP A 292 7.09 11.11 27.39
C ASP A 292 7.88 12.31 26.87
N ASP A 293 8.96 12.08 26.11
CA ASP A 293 9.73 13.16 25.52
C ASP A 293 8.85 14.02 24.59
N PRO A 294 8.80 15.36 24.78
CA PRO A 294 8.03 16.26 23.93
C PRO A 294 8.42 16.19 22.45
N GLU A 295 9.67 15.87 22.12
CA GLU A 295 10.11 15.73 20.72
C GLU A 295 9.55 14.46 20.08
N ILE A 296 9.52 13.35 20.82
CA ILE A 296 8.94 12.08 20.37
C ILE A 296 7.42 12.22 20.21
N LYS A 297 6.72 12.89 21.14
CA LYS A 297 5.28 13.16 21.01
C LYS A 297 4.96 13.96 19.74
N LYS A 298 5.76 14.99 19.43
CA LYS A 298 5.64 15.78 18.18
C LYS A 298 5.90 14.95 16.92
N LEU A 299 6.78 13.96 16.98
CA LEU A 299 7.00 13.01 15.88
C LEU A 299 5.83 12.02 15.74
N LEU A 300 5.30 11.53 16.88
CA LEU A 300 4.17 10.61 16.94
C LEU A 300 2.84 11.24 16.47
N GLU A 301 2.66 12.56 16.60
CA GLU A 301 1.50 13.27 16.04
C GLU A 301 1.32 13.03 14.53
N LYS A 302 2.41 12.80 13.80
CA LYS A 302 2.39 12.51 12.35
C LYS A 302 2.24 11.02 12.05
N ALA A 303 2.29 10.15 13.05
CA ALA A 303 2.19 8.71 12.85
C ALA A 303 0.77 8.32 12.43
N THR A 304 0.67 7.42 11.45
CA THR A 304 -0.61 6.89 10.96
C THR A 304 -1.31 5.95 11.96
N LEU A 305 -0.60 5.49 12.99
CA LEU A 305 -1.02 4.45 13.93
C LEU A 305 -1.16 5.04 15.35
N THR A 306 -2.23 5.79 15.59
CA THR A 306 -2.57 6.39 16.91
C THR A 306 -3.21 5.37 17.86
N GLU A 307 -3.45 5.74 19.13
CA GLU A 307 -4.15 4.88 20.10
C GLU A 307 -5.62 4.59 19.68
N ASP A 308 -6.33 5.61 19.18
CA ASP A 308 -7.71 5.47 18.66
C ASP A 308 -7.82 4.74 17.30
N TYR A 309 -6.74 4.13 16.85
CA TYR A 309 -6.63 3.55 15.51
C TYR A 309 -7.65 2.43 15.28
N ASP A 310 -7.84 1.54 16.25
CA ASP A 310 -8.68 0.35 16.10
C ASP A 310 -10.18 0.69 15.96
N SER A 311 -10.57 1.92 16.30
CA SER A 311 -11.92 2.45 16.12
C SER A 311 -12.18 2.94 14.68
N LYS A 312 -11.13 3.29 13.93
CA LYS A 312 -11.25 3.90 12.59
C LYS A 312 -11.42 2.83 11.51
N PRO A 313 -12.28 3.07 10.49
CA PRO A 313 -12.38 2.17 9.36
C PRO A 313 -11.08 2.15 8.55
N LEU A 314 -10.66 0.96 8.10
CA LEU A 314 -9.39 0.78 7.39
C LEU A 314 -9.23 1.67 6.14
N ASP A 315 -10.33 1.98 5.45
CA ASP A 315 -10.32 2.84 4.26
C ASP A 315 -9.98 4.32 4.57
N GLU A 316 -10.09 4.74 5.83
CA GLU A 316 -9.70 6.08 6.30
C GLU A 316 -8.21 6.12 6.67
N VAL A 317 -7.69 5.03 7.23
CA VAL A 317 -6.28 4.90 7.59
C VAL A 317 -5.39 4.89 6.36
N LEU A 318 -5.74 4.07 5.36
CA LEU A 318 -4.88 3.86 4.22
C LEU A 318 -4.78 5.12 3.39
N LYS A 319 -3.55 5.50 3.02
CA LYS A 319 -3.35 6.70 2.21
C LYS A 319 -3.99 6.50 0.85
N ARG A 320 -4.77 7.51 0.47
CA ARG A 320 -5.44 7.59 -0.81
C ARG A 320 -4.41 7.90 -1.88
N SER A 321 -4.62 7.38 -3.09
CA SER A 321 -3.75 7.74 -4.23
C SER A 321 -3.83 9.24 -4.56
N LYS A 322 -2.74 9.82 -5.09
CA LYS A 322 -2.70 11.23 -5.53
C LYS A 322 -3.87 11.63 -6.44
N THR A 323 -4.33 10.70 -7.28
CA THR A 323 -5.49 10.90 -8.15
C THR A 323 -6.80 10.99 -7.37
N GLN A 324 -6.98 10.17 -6.34
CA GLN A 324 -8.15 10.23 -5.45
C GLN A 324 -8.15 11.53 -4.65
N GLU A 325 -7.02 11.93 -4.08
CA GLU A 325 -6.88 13.20 -3.37
C GLU A 325 -7.20 14.38 -4.28
N LYS A 326 -6.69 14.39 -5.52
CA LYS A 326 -7.02 15.41 -6.52
C LYS A 326 -8.51 15.42 -6.84
N LYS A 327 -9.17 14.26 -6.94
CA LYS A 327 -10.62 14.16 -7.19
C LYS A 327 -11.43 14.69 -6.00
N ILE A 328 -11.03 14.37 -4.78
CA ILE A 328 -11.67 14.86 -3.55
C ILE A 328 -11.49 16.36 -3.44
N ARG A 329 -10.27 16.87 -3.62
CA ARG A 329 -9.98 18.32 -3.64
C ARG A 329 -10.81 19.03 -4.70
N LYS A 330 -10.92 18.47 -5.91
CA LYS A 330 -11.82 19.01 -6.94
C LYS A 330 -13.28 19.03 -6.49
N SER A 331 -13.76 17.97 -5.83
CA SER A 331 -15.13 17.92 -5.31
C SER A 331 -15.36 18.94 -4.21
N GLN A 332 -14.46 19.07 -3.24
CA GLN A 332 -14.56 20.08 -2.17
C GLN A 332 -14.47 21.49 -2.72
N ASN A 333 -13.49 21.77 -3.59
CA ASN A 333 -13.38 23.04 -4.28
C ASN A 333 -14.57 23.32 -5.19
N SER A 334 -15.34 22.31 -5.61
CA SER A 334 -16.55 22.53 -6.39
C SER A 334 -17.77 22.89 -5.54
N LYS A 335 -17.68 22.75 -4.21
CA LYS A 335 -18.73 23.17 -3.27
C LYS A 335 -18.67 24.65 -2.95
N THR A 336 -17.52 25.29 -3.13
CA THR A 336 -17.36 26.73 -2.93
C THR A 336 -16.81 27.38 -4.19
N ALA A 337 -17.02 28.67 -4.37
CA ALA A 337 -16.42 29.44 -5.46
C ALA A 337 -14.90 29.70 -5.23
N GLY A 338 -14.39 29.33 -4.05
CA GLY A 338 -13.00 29.51 -3.63
C GLY A 338 -12.78 30.77 -2.80
N GLU A 339 -11.56 30.94 -2.29
CA GLU A 339 -11.19 32.03 -1.37
C GLU A 339 -11.20 33.40 -2.05
N SER A 340 -10.83 33.46 -3.33
CA SER A 340 -10.95 34.68 -4.15
C SER A 340 -12.38 35.17 -4.33
N TRP A 341 -13.37 34.34 -3.98
CA TRP A 341 -14.79 34.68 -4.00
C TRP A 341 -15.43 34.35 -2.64
N PHE A 342 -14.78 34.81 -1.57
CA PHE A 342 -15.22 34.76 -0.16
C PHE A 342 -15.74 33.41 0.33
N GLY A 343 -15.31 32.30 -0.29
CA GLY A 343 -15.81 30.97 0.04
C GLY A 343 -17.29 30.76 -0.28
N LEU A 344 -17.88 31.52 -1.21
CA LEU A 344 -19.32 31.45 -1.52
C LEU A 344 -19.75 30.01 -1.82
N PRO A 345 -20.70 29.44 -1.06
CA PRO A 345 -21.14 28.07 -1.26
C PRO A 345 -21.91 27.91 -2.59
N ALA A 346 -21.89 26.71 -3.14
CA ALA A 346 -22.72 26.33 -4.27
C ALA A 346 -24.18 26.26 -3.81
N SER A 347 -25.02 27.16 -4.32
CA SER A 347 -26.44 27.23 -4.00
C SER A 347 -27.21 26.08 -4.65
N GLU A 348 -28.22 25.56 -3.95
CA GLU A 348 -29.12 24.53 -4.49
C GLU A 348 -30.02 25.15 -5.58
N MET A 349 -30.11 24.47 -6.73
CA MET A 349 -30.87 24.91 -7.89
C MET A 349 -32.32 24.44 -7.76
N ASP A 350 -33.17 25.27 -7.17
CA ASP A 350 -34.63 25.07 -7.19
C ASP A 350 -35.23 25.55 -8.52
N GLU A 351 -36.41 25.05 -8.89
CA GLU A 351 -37.08 25.44 -10.14
C GLU A 351 -37.42 26.94 -10.20
N GLU A 352 -37.69 27.58 -9.06
CA GLU A 352 -37.88 29.03 -8.94
C GLU A 352 -36.58 29.79 -9.21
N LYS A 353 -35.51 29.46 -8.47
CA LYS A 353 -34.18 30.06 -8.65
C LYS A 353 -33.66 29.89 -10.08
N ARG A 354 -33.95 28.73 -10.69
CA ARG A 354 -33.60 28.47 -12.08
C ARG A 354 -34.32 29.43 -13.03
N ARG A 355 -35.64 29.62 -12.87
CA ARG A 355 -36.44 30.56 -13.67
C ARG A 355 -35.94 32.00 -13.51
N ASP A 356 -35.63 32.40 -12.29
CA ASP A 356 -35.10 33.74 -12.00
C ASP A 356 -33.75 33.98 -12.67
N LEU A 357 -32.84 33.00 -12.62
CA LEU A 357 -31.54 33.09 -13.30
C LEU A 357 -31.68 33.10 -14.83
N GLU A 358 -32.62 32.33 -15.39
CA GLU A 358 -32.94 32.36 -16.82
C GLU A 358 -33.52 33.73 -17.23
N LEU A 359 -34.40 34.32 -16.42
CA LEU A 359 -34.90 35.69 -16.63
C LEU A 359 -33.77 36.72 -16.61
N ILE A 360 -32.84 36.64 -15.64
CA ILE A 360 -31.67 37.52 -15.58
C ILE A 360 -30.80 37.37 -16.83
N GLN A 361 -30.62 36.14 -17.34
CA GLN A 361 -29.88 35.90 -18.58
C GLN A 361 -30.56 36.54 -19.80
N MET A 362 -31.90 36.57 -19.81
CA MET A 362 -32.74 37.11 -20.89
C MET A 362 -33.01 38.63 -20.77
N ARG A 363 -32.45 39.34 -19.77
CA ARG A 363 -32.71 40.77 -19.51
C ARG A 363 -32.53 41.70 -20.71
N ASN A 364 -31.58 41.38 -21.61
CA ASN A 364 -31.32 42.16 -22.83
C ASN A 364 -32.47 42.12 -23.84
N ILE A 365 -33.28 41.07 -23.79
CA ILE A 365 -34.42 40.86 -24.69
C ILE A 365 -35.70 41.39 -24.03
N LEU A 366 -35.79 41.28 -22.70
CA LEU A 366 -36.95 41.69 -21.92
C LEU A 366 -37.09 43.22 -21.80
N ASP A 367 -36.00 43.97 -21.68
CA ASP A 367 -36.03 45.44 -21.74
C ASP A 367 -35.10 45.95 -22.87
N PRO A 368 -35.63 46.16 -24.08
CA PRO A 368 -34.85 46.62 -25.22
C PRO A 368 -34.35 48.06 -25.12
N LYS A 369 -34.90 48.86 -24.18
CA LYS A 369 -34.53 50.27 -24.01
C LYS A 369 -33.36 50.44 -23.05
N GLN A 370 -33.12 49.46 -22.18
CA GLN A 370 -31.98 49.42 -21.27
C GLN A 370 -30.88 48.53 -21.83
N HIS A 371 -29.70 49.10 -22.05
CA HIS A 371 -28.55 48.34 -22.54
C HIS A 371 -27.85 47.62 -21.38
N TYR A 372 -28.12 46.32 -21.16
CA TYR A 372 -27.32 45.51 -20.23
C TYR A 372 -26.12 44.85 -20.92
N LYS A 373 -25.07 44.64 -20.13
CA LYS A 373 -23.91 43.84 -20.55
C LYS A 373 -24.34 42.39 -20.78
N LYS A 374 -23.96 41.82 -21.93
CA LYS A 374 -24.22 40.41 -22.27
C LYS A 374 -23.62 39.50 -21.21
N SER A 375 -24.32 38.39 -20.90
CA SER A 375 -23.76 37.34 -20.02
C SER A 375 -22.56 36.70 -20.71
N ASP A 376 -21.45 36.56 -19.99
CA ASP A 376 -20.21 35.98 -20.52
C ASP A 376 -20.34 34.45 -20.77
N ARG A 377 -21.40 33.81 -20.26
CA ARG A 377 -21.65 32.37 -20.39
C ARG A 377 -23.11 32.07 -20.71
N ASN A 378 -23.30 31.03 -21.53
CA ASN A 378 -24.63 30.50 -21.88
C ASN A 378 -25.20 29.53 -20.83
N VAL A 379 -24.42 29.13 -19.83
CA VAL A 379 -24.82 28.20 -18.77
C VAL A 379 -25.13 28.99 -17.49
N LEU A 380 -26.17 28.57 -16.76
CA LEU A 380 -26.55 29.18 -15.48
C LEU A 380 -25.37 29.15 -14.47
N PRO A 381 -25.15 30.24 -13.72
CA PRO A 381 -24.10 30.28 -12.70
C PRO A 381 -24.30 29.19 -11.65
N LYS A 382 -23.20 28.48 -11.32
CA LYS A 382 -23.22 27.45 -10.27
C LYS A 382 -23.16 28.02 -8.85
N TYR A 383 -22.59 29.21 -8.70
CA TYR A 383 -22.44 29.90 -7.42
C TYR A 383 -23.12 31.27 -7.57
N PHE A 384 -24.16 31.51 -6.79
CA PHE A 384 -24.96 32.75 -6.79
C PHE A 384 -25.59 32.93 -5.41
N GLN A 385 -25.83 34.17 -5.00
CA GLN A 385 -26.49 34.51 -3.74
C GLN A 385 -27.54 35.58 -3.99
#